data_AF-A0A8B9HG87-F1
#
_entry.id   AF-A0A8B9HG87-F1
#
_cell.length_a   1.000
_cell.length_b   1.000
_cell.length_c   1.000
_cell.angle_alpha   90.00
_cell.angle_beta   90.00
_cell.angle_gamma   90.00
#
_symmetry.space_group_name_H-M   'P 1'
#
loop_
_entity.id
_entity.type
_entity.pdbx_description
1 polymer ?
#
loop_
_entity_poly.entity_id
_entity_poly.type
_entity_poly.pdbx_seq_one_letter_code
_entity_poly.pdbx_strand_id
1 'polypeptide(L)'
;TSIEGPYKVCVDGACFYLAALLYTEERQPGKSLNQRPTVDELRDRKILIRFSDYVEVAKAQDYDRRADKPWTRLSAADKAAIRKELNEFKSTEMEVHASSKHLTRFHRP
;
A
#
# COMPACT_ATOMS: atom_id res chain seq x y z
N THR A 1 9.43 8.76 -30.29
CA THR A 1 10.63 8.20 -29.65
C THR A 1 10.18 7.12 -28.69
N SER A 2 10.39 5.84 -29.04
CA SER A 2 10.06 4.73 -28.14
C SER A 2 10.93 4.86 -26.90
N ILE A 3 10.28 5.08 -25.77
CA ILE A 3 10.96 5.13 -24.49
C ILE A 3 10.97 3.67 -24.02
N GLU A 4 12.15 3.05 -23.96
CA GLU A 4 12.37 1.73 -23.36
C GLU A 4 13.04 1.86 -21.98
N GLY A 5 12.53 1.14 -20.98
CA GLY A 5 13.07 1.07 -19.61
C GLY A 5 12.05 1.37 -18.48
N PRO A 6 12.34 1.01 -17.21
CA PRO A 6 11.45 1.32 -16.09
C PRO A 6 11.44 2.83 -15.78
N TYR A 7 10.26 3.44 -15.77
CA TYR A 7 10.07 4.87 -15.49
C TYR A 7 9.68 5.13 -14.03
N LYS A 8 10.16 6.25 -13.50
CA LYS A 8 9.65 6.88 -12.28
C LYS A 8 8.86 8.11 -12.66
N VAL A 9 7.70 8.27 -12.03
CA VAL A 9 6.88 9.48 -12.10
C VAL A 9 7.13 10.27 -10.83
N CYS A 10 7.59 11.51 -10.94
CA CYS A 10 7.73 12.41 -9.82
C CYS A 10 6.65 13.50 -9.91
N VAL A 11 5.87 13.66 -8.84
CA VAL A 11 4.84 14.70 -8.69
C VAL A 11 5.07 15.36 -7.34
N ASP A 12 5.23 16.69 -7.33
CA ASP A 12 5.40 17.49 -6.11
C ASP A 12 6.48 16.93 -5.14
N GLY A 13 7.59 16.44 -5.68
CA GLY A 13 8.71 15.88 -4.91
C GLY A 13 8.54 14.42 -4.46
N ALA A 14 7.40 13.78 -4.72
CA ALA A 14 7.18 12.36 -4.47
C ALA A 14 7.40 11.56 -5.76
N CYS A 15 8.36 10.62 -5.74
CA CYS A 15 8.64 9.74 -6.88
C CYS A 15 8.00 8.36 -6.70
N PHE A 16 7.12 8.00 -7.62
CA PHE A 16 6.42 6.73 -7.71
C PHE A 16 7.02 5.87 -8.82
N TYR A 17 7.30 4.61 -8.53
CA TYR A 17 7.68 3.65 -9.56
C TYR A 17 6.40 3.19 -10.27
N LEU A 18 6.35 3.35 -11.60
CA LEU A 18 5.33 2.74 -12.43
C LEU A 18 5.57 1.22 -12.47
N ALA A 19 5.23 0.53 -11.39
CA ALA A 19 4.93 -0.89 -11.44
C ALA A 19 3.45 -1.00 -11.77
N ALA A 20 3.13 -1.43 -13.00
CA ALA A 20 1.78 -1.83 -13.37
C ALA A 20 1.39 -3.07 -12.55
N LEU A 21 0.94 -2.85 -11.32
CA LEU A 21 0.28 -3.86 -10.52
C LEU A 21 -1.18 -3.92 -10.96
N LEU A 22 -1.50 -4.94 -11.74
CA LEU A 22 -2.84 -5.52 -11.77
C LEU A 22 -3.17 -6.00 -10.34
N TYR A 23 -3.77 -5.12 -9.54
CA TYR A 23 -4.42 -5.49 -8.29
C TYR A 23 -5.68 -4.65 -8.16
N THR A 24 -6.77 -5.18 -8.72
CA THR A 24 -8.12 -4.69 -8.45
C THR A 24 -8.46 -5.06 -7.01
N GLU A 25 -8.42 -4.09 -6.11
CA GLU A 25 -8.96 -4.24 -4.76
C GLU A 25 -10.50 -4.15 -4.86
N GLU A 26 -11.21 -5.20 -4.41
CA GLU A 26 -12.67 -5.26 -4.41
C GLU A 26 -13.26 -4.18 -3.48
N ARG A 27 -13.76 -3.11 -4.09
CA ARG A 27 -14.43 -1.99 -3.42
C ARG A 27 -15.84 -2.40 -2.99
N GLN A 28 -16.16 -2.26 -1.70
CA GLN A 28 -17.51 -2.54 -1.15
C GLN A 28 -18.61 -1.67 -1.82
N PRO A 29 -19.76 -2.25 -2.22
CA PRO A 29 -20.87 -1.52 -2.80
C PRO A 29 -21.78 -1.01 -1.68
N GLY A 30 -21.72 0.29 -1.37
CA GLY A 30 -22.55 0.83 -0.27
C GLY A 30 -22.97 2.29 -0.38
N LYS A 31 -22.58 3.01 -1.44
CA LYS A 31 -23.04 4.38 -1.70
C LYS A 31 -23.12 4.53 -3.21
N SER A 32 -24.23 5.04 -3.74
CA SER A 32 -24.39 5.33 -5.17
C SER A 32 -23.16 6.10 -5.68
N LEU A 33 -22.31 5.44 -6.48
CA LEU A 33 -21.09 6.03 -7.08
C LEU A 33 -21.38 6.68 -8.44
N ASN A 34 -22.65 6.77 -8.84
CA ASN A 34 -23.02 7.12 -10.20
C ASN A 34 -23.16 8.62 -10.45
N GLN A 35 -23.05 9.46 -9.42
CA GLN A 35 -22.89 10.89 -9.60
C GLN A 35 -21.41 11.24 -9.53
N ARG A 36 -20.84 11.42 -10.71
CA ARG A 36 -19.52 12.03 -10.87
C ARG A 36 -19.74 13.54 -10.91
N PRO A 37 -19.33 14.30 -9.88
CA PRO A 37 -19.39 15.75 -9.90
C PRO A 37 -18.55 16.27 -11.07
N THR A 38 -18.98 17.36 -11.68
CA THR A 38 -18.17 18.02 -12.71
C THR A 38 -16.90 18.61 -12.09
N VAL A 39 -15.86 18.84 -12.91
CA VAL A 39 -14.61 19.46 -12.44
C VAL A 39 -14.89 20.83 -11.81
N ASP A 40 -15.85 21.57 -12.36
CA ASP A 40 -16.24 22.88 -11.85
C ASP A 40 -16.93 22.79 -10.48
N GLU A 41 -17.81 21.80 -10.26
CA GLU A 41 -18.40 21.54 -8.94
C GLU A 41 -17.34 21.21 -7.87
N LEU A 42 -16.26 20.53 -8.25
CA LEU A 42 -15.16 20.21 -7.33
C LEU A 42 -14.28 21.43 -7.04
N ARG A 43 -14.11 22.35 -8.00
CA ARG A 43 -13.43 23.65 -7.83
C ARG A 43 -14.24 24.56 -6.90
N ASP A 44 -15.55 24.66 -7.13
CA ASP A 44 -16.47 25.48 -6.32
C ASP A 44 -16.52 25.02 -4.86
N ARG A 45 -16.52 23.70 -4.64
CA ARG A 45 -16.47 23.11 -3.29
C ARG A 45 -15.07 23.18 -2.65
N LYS A 46 -14.06 23.73 -3.35
CA LYS A 46 -12.64 23.78 -2.93
C LYS A 46 -12.09 22.41 -2.49
N ILE A 47 -12.62 21.33 -3.08
CA ILE A 47 -12.20 19.95 -2.79
C ILE A 47 -10.93 19.61 -3.58
N LEU A 48 -10.71 20.28 -4.73
CA LEU A 48 -9.49 20.11 -5.50
C LEU A 48 -8.32 20.78 -4.78
N ILE A 49 -7.61 20.01 -3.95
CA ILE A 49 -6.17 20.20 -3.78
C ILE A 49 -5.62 20.23 -5.22
N ARG A 50 -5.01 21.34 -5.63
CA ARG A 50 -4.60 21.54 -7.03
C ARG A 50 -3.53 20.49 -7.35
N PHE A 51 -3.84 19.58 -8.27
CA PHE A 51 -2.84 18.68 -8.83
C PHE A 51 -2.20 19.37 -10.03
N SER A 52 -0.88 19.29 -10.15
CA SER A 52 -0.17 19.70 -11.36
C SER A 52 -0.57 18.79 -12.52
N ASP A 53 -0.90 19.37 -13.67
CA ASP A 53 -1.11 18.63 -14.92
C ASP A 53 0.22 18.17 -15.55
N TYR A 54 1.35 18.68 -15.03
CA TYR A 54 2.69 18.31 -15.46
C TYR A 54 3.27 17.22 -14.56
N VAL A 55 3.75 16.15 -15.20
CA VAL A 55 4.34 14.97 -14.56
C VAL A 55 5.79 14.84 -14.98
N GLU A 56 6.72 14.86 -14.02
CA GLU A 56 8.13 14.65 -14.30
C GLU A 56 8.42 13.15 -14.45
N VAL A 57 9.08 12.78 -15.55
CA VAL A 57 9.48 11.39 -15.81
C VAL A 57 10.99 11.29 -15.80
N ALA A 58 11.52 10.43 -14.93
CA ALA A 58 12.94 10.12 -14.84
C ALA A 58 13.19 8.63 -15.06
N LYS A 59 14.38 8.29 -15.58
CA LYS A 59 14.80 6.89 -15.70
C LYS A 59 15.01 6.29 -14.31
N ALA A 60 14.37 5.16 -14.04
CA ALA A 60 14.68 4.39 -12.84
C ALA A 60 16.04 3.70 -12.98
N GLN A 61 16.63 3.32 -11.84
CA GLN A 61 17.79 2.42 -11.88
C GLN A 61 17.38 1.07 -12.49
N ASP A 62 18.22 0.56 -13.39
CA ASP A 62 18.02 -0.73 -14.05
C ASP A 62 18.88 -1.80 -13.35
N TYR A 63 18.32 -2.37 -12.29
CA TYR A 63 18.91 -3.48 -11.55
C TYR A 63 17.83 -4.50 -11.21
N ASP A 64 18.24 -5.74 -10.97
CA ASP A 64 17.32 -6.81 -10.61
C ASP A 64 16.75 -6.59 -9.20
N ARG A 65 15.43 -6.39 -9.13
CA ARG A 65 14.67 -6.20 -7.88
C ARG A 65 13.97 -7.47 -7.42
N ARG A 66 14.23 -8.60 -8.07
CA ARG A 66 13.63 -9.89 -7.68
C ARG A 66 14.16 -10.30 -6.31
N ALA A 67 13.24 -10.73 -5.46
CA ALA A 67 13.52 -11.34 -4.18
C ALA A 67 12.63 -12.58 -4.02
N ASP A 68 13.11 -13.59 -3.32
CA ASP A 68 12.27 -14.73 -2.96
C ASP A 68 11.10 -14.26 -2.07
N LYS A 69 9.98 -14.97 -2.17
CA LYS A 69 8.76 -14.71 -1.40
C LYS A 69 8.52 -15.87 -0.44
N PRO A 70 9.32 -16.02 0.63
CA PRO A 70 9.28 -17.21 1.49
C PRO A 70 7.90 -17.43 2.14
N TRP A 71 7.13 -16.36 2.36
CA TRP A 71 5.77 -16.43 2.90
C TRP A 71 4.78 -17.23 2.02
N THR A 72 5.09 -17.43 0.73
CA THR A 72 4.25 -18.21 -0.20
C THR A 72 4.36 -19.71 0.03
N ARG A 73 5.43 -20.19 0.69
CA ARG A 73 5.74 -21.61 0.90
C ARG A 73 5.49 -22.09 2.33
N LEU A 74 4.83 -21.28 3.16
CA LEU A 74 4.53 -21.63 4.55
C LEU A 74 3.39 -22.67 4.64
N SER A 75 3.67 -23.80 5.29
CA SER A 75 2.66 -24.82 5.58
C SER A 75 1.67 -24.36 6.65
N ALA A 76 0.60 -25.12 6.87
CA ALA A 76 -0.35 -24.86 7.95
C ALA A 76 0.31 -24.96 9.34
N ALA A 77 1.25 -25.91 9.50
CA ALA A 77 2.02 -26.10 10.73
C ALA A 77 2.96 -24.91 10.99
N ASP A 78 3.68 -24.45 9.95
CA ASP A 78 4.58 -23.29 10.08
C ASP A 78 3.80 -22.05 10.51
N LYS A 79 2.64 -21.81 9.87
CA LYS A 79 1.77 -20.69 10.25
C LYS A 79 1.28 -20.82 11.69
N ALA A 80 1.00 -22.03 12.18
CA ALA A 80 0.58 -22.23 13.57
C ALA A 80 1.72 -21.95 14.56
N ALA A 81 2.92 -22.45 14.27
CA ALA A 81 4.12 -22.16 15.05
C ALA A 81 4.40 -20.65 15.11
N ILE A 82 4.39 -19.96 13.96
CA ILE A 82 4.60 -18.50 13.88
C ILE A 82 3.54 -17.73 14.66
N ARG A 83 2.26 -18.14 14.62
CA ARG A 83 1.20 -17.47 15.42
C ARG A 83 1.46 -17.62 16.91
N LYS A 84 1.90 -18.79 17.37
CA LYS A 84 2.23 -19.04 18.77
C LYS A 84 3.41 -18.18 19.22
N GLU A 85 4.50 -18.21 18.47
CA GLU A 85 5.70 -17.41 18.73
C GLU A 85 5.39 -15.91 18.79
N LEU A 86 4.64 -15.38 17.82
CA LEU A 86 4.26 -13.96 17.81
C LEU A 86 3.36 -13.58 18.98
N ASN A 87 2.47 -14.46 19.41
CA ASN A 87 1.62 -14.20 20.58
C ASN A 87 2.43 -14.18 21.87
N GLU A 88 3.36 -15.11 22.02
CA GLU A 88 4.28 -15.18 23.16
C GLU A 88 5.11 -13.89 23.24
N PHE A 89 5.83 -13.54 22.17
CA PHE A 89 6.60 -12.29 22.05
C PHE A 89 5.79 -11.05 22.40
N LYS A 90 4.57 -10.90 21.85
CA LYS A 90 3.70 -9.74 22.10
C LYS A 90 3.22 -9.65 23.55
N SER A 91 3.17 -10.78 24.26
CA SER A 91 2.68 -10.84 25.64
C SER A 91 3.78 -10.63 26.67
N THR A 92 5.03 -11.02 26.36
CA THR A 92 6.13 -11.06 27.34
C THR A 92 7.25 -10.08 27.05
N GLU A 93 7.57 -9.83 25.77
CA GLU A 93 8.79 -9.11 25.38
C GLU A 93 8.49 -7.76 24.73
N MET A 94 7.41 -7.65 23.96
CA MET A 94 7.09 -6.43 23.23
C MET A 94 6.57 -5.35 24.18
N GLU A 95 7.35 -4.28 24.36
CA GLU A 95 6.92 -3.14 25.15
C GLU A 95 5.78 -2.38 24.44
N VAL A 96 4.67 -2.19 25.14
CA VAL A 96 3.52 -1.42 24.67
C VAL A 96 3.06 -0.50 25.79
N HIS A 97 2.87 0.78 25.45
CA HIS A 97 2.33 1.74 26.39
C HIS A 97 1.01 1.26 27.00
N ALA A 98 0.82 1.50 28.30
CA ALA A 98 -0.31 0.94 29.06
C ALA A 98 -1.68 1.26 28.44
N SER A 99 -1.89 2.50 27.97
CA SER A 99 -3.14 2.91 27.31
C SER A 99 -3.36 2.26 25.95
N SER A 100 -2.30 1.76 25.30
CA SER A 100 -2.33 1.20 23.94
C SER A 100 -2.33 -0.33 23.92
N LYS A 101 -2.26 -1.01 25.07
CA LYS A 101 -2.22 -2.48 25.14
C LYS A 101 -3.36 -3.16 24.38
N HIS A 102 -4.56 -2.55 24.39
CA HIS A 102 -5.74 -3.05 23.70
C HIS A 102 -5.62 -3.06 22.16
N LEU A 103 -4.64 -2.33 21.60
CA LEU A 103 -4.35 -2.32 20.15
C LEU A 103 -3.40 -3.46 19.74
N THR A 104 -2.84 -4.19 20.70
CA THR A 104 -1.92 -5.30 20.42
C THR A 104 -2.66 -6.40 19.66
N ARG A 105 -2.31 -6.59 18.39
CA ARG A 105 -2.96 -7.59 17.53
C ARG A 105 -2.42 -8.99 17.85
N PHE A 106 -3.16 -9.76 18.64
CA PHE A 106 -2.91 -11.19 18.87
C PHE A 106 -3.49 -12.05 17.76
N HIS A 107 -2.84 -13.15 17.41
CA HIS A 107 -3.28 -14.12 16.41
C HIS A 107 -4.09 -15.26 17.06
N ARG A 108 -4.95 -15.94 16.29
CA ARG A 108 -5.63 -17.14 16.79
C ARG A 108 -4.60 -18.28 16.96
N PRO A 109 -4.74 -19.16 17.97
CA PRO A 109 -3.97 -20.39 18.05
C PRO A 109 -4.05 -21.19 16.75
#